data_AF-A0A3A5LFS3-F1
#
_entry.id   AF-A0A3A5LFS3-F1
#
_cell.length_a   1.000
_cell.length_b   1.000
_cell.length_c   1.000
_cell.angle_alpha   90.00
_cell.angle_beta   90.00
_cell.angle_gamma   90.00
#
_symmetry.space_group_name_H-M   'P 1'
#
loop_
_entity.id
_entity.type
_entity.pdbx_description
1 polymer ?
#
loop_
_entity_poly.entity_id
_entity_poly.type
_entity_poly.pdbx_seq_one_letter_code
_entity_poly.pdbx_strand_id
1 'polypeptide(L)'
;MIVGTTTWYCADGTISYFNPWSACNDFNTCPDASWKLSEDKSTCSRPNFSCLADPKDVSEIKLLAAIAYGEARTNNYEEIAAIANAIVRRRDSWDVSTINELVEKFPKFAQAARKQNERYRLIMCAPEDDPNYTIAYQAAANALNHGIDYANGGCFWDGNDLKSDGKKHDKYRAGFTYTSPEHNIFHTPEPPPKHRHSTHGVYNYAYESTAAYGSTIFWKYTSQFIHARGAKQCH
;
A
#
# COMPACT_ATOMS: atom_id res chain seq x y z
N MET A 1 -12.56 16.98 -21.37
CA MET A 1 -13.33 17.69 -20.33
C MET A 1 -12.31 18.41 -19.45
N ILE A 2 -12.22 19.73 -19.57
CA ILE A 2 -11.26 20.55 -18.81
C ILE A 2 -11.81 20.69 -17.39
N VAL A 3 -11.25 19.97 -16.44
CA VAL A 3 -11.48 20.27 -15.01
C VAL A 3 -10.43 21.31 -14.65
N GLY A 4 -10.84 22.58 -14.74
CA GLY A 4 -9.97 23.75 -14.60
C GLY A 4 -9.41 23.94 -13.19
N THR A 5 -8.09 24.16 -13.12
CA THR A 5 -7.36 25.25 -12.46
C THR A 5 -7.86 25.97 -11.17
N THR A 6 -8.91 25.58 -10.47
CA THR A 6 -9.41 26.36 -9.30
C THR A 6 -9.91 25.55 -8.10
N THR A 7 -9.53 24.28 -7.96
CA THR A 7 -9.92 23.46 -6.80
C THR A 7 -8.75 23.33 -5.82
N TRP A 8 -8.91 23.89 -4.62
CA TRP A 8 -7.93 23.83 -3.53
C TRP A 8 -8.47 22.96 -2.39
N TYR A 9 -7.61 22.13 -1.79
CA TYR A 9 -8.00 21.18 -0.73
C TYR A 9 -7.55 21.68 0.64
N CYS A 10 -8.49 21.77 1.58
CA CYS A 10 -8.21 22.03 2.99
C CYS A 10 -7.73 20.73 3.68
N ALA A 11 -6.94 20.85 4.75
CA ALA A 11 -6.37 19.71 5.47
C ALA A 11 -7.40 18.84 6.22
N ASP A 12 -8.66 19.27 6.34
CA ASP A 12 -9.77 18.46 6.85
C ASP A 12 -10.45 17.62 5.76
N GLY A 13 -9.94 17.67 4.53
CA GLY A 13 -10.51 16.98 3.37
C GLY A 13 -11.65 17.73 2.69
N THR A 14 -11.98 18.96 3.12
CA THR A 14 -12.98 19.79 2.46
C THR A 14 -12.43 20.47 1.21
N ILE A 15 -13.31 20.67 0.23
CA ILE A 15 -12.99 21.34 -1.04
C ILE A 15 -13.31 22.83 -0.87
N SER A 16 -12.30 23.69 -1.03
CA SER A 16 -12.53 25.14 -1.11
C SER A 16 -12.70 25.54 -2.57
N TYR A 17 -13.91 25.97 -2.92
CA TYR A 17 -14.20 26.67 -4.16
C TYR A 17 -14.01 28.16 -3.90
N PHE A 18 -13.12 28.80 -4.65
CA PHE A 18 -12.78 30.24 -4.62
C PHE A 18 -13.76 31.11 -3.81
N ASN A 19 -13.42 31.40 -2.54
CA ASN A 19 -14.12 32.39 -1.72
C ASN A 19 -13.06 33.25 -0.98
N PRO A 20 -13.04 34.59 -1.17
CA PRO A 20 -12.05 35.47 -0.54
C PRO A 20 -12.12 35.54 1.00
N TRP A 21 -13.01 34.79 1.64
CA TRP A 21 -13.23 34.78 3.09
C TRP A 21 -12.90 33.44 3.78
N SER A 22 -12.35 32.47 3.05
CA SER A 22 -12.09 31.11 3.56
C SER A 22 -10.59 30.82 3.61
N ALA A 23 -9.92 31.31 4.66
CA ALA A 23 -8.50 31.05 4.87
C ALA A 23 -8.26 29.57 5.20
N CYS A 24 -7.51 28.88 4.35
CA CYS A 24 -6.82 27.65 4.76
C CYS A 24 -5.78 28.08 5.80
N ASN A 25 -5.76 27.48 6.98
CA ASN A 25 -4.74 27.78 7.99
C ASN A 25 -3.33 27.47 7.45
N ASP A 26 -2.31 28.20 7.90
CA ASP A 26 -0.91 27.98 7.49
C ASP A 26 -0.42 26.59 7.92
N PHE A 27 0.15 25.80 7.00
CA PHE A 27 0.69 24.46 7.29
C PHE A 27 2.21 24.39 7.04
N ASN A 28 2.93 23.60 7.83
CA ASN A 28 4.38 23.39 7.65
C ASN A 28 4.73 22.30 6.61
N THR A 29 3.78 21.44 6.22
CA THR A 29 3.96 20.34 5.26
C THR A 29 2.63 19.98 4.57
N CYS A 30 2.67 19.47 3.34
CA CYS A 30 1.48 18.97 2.65
C CYS A 30 1.03 17.58 3.17
N PRO A 31 -0.25 17.20 3.01
CA PRO A 31 -0.77 15.88 3.42
C PRO A 31 -0.14 14.69 2.68
N ASP A 32 0.32 14.90 1.45
CA ASP A 32 1.10 13.92 0.68
C ASP A 32 2.51 14.47 0.42
N ALA A 33 3.50 13.60 0.52
CA ALA A 33 4.90 13.93 0.26
C ALA A 33 5.17 14.24 -1.23
N SER A 34 4.28 13.86 -2.16
CA SER A 34 4.38 14.23 -3.56
C SER A 34 3.89 15.64 -3.88
N TRP A 35 3.22 16.31 -2.93
CA TRP A 35 2.66 17.64 -3.13
C TRP A 35 3.72 18.69 -2.85
N LYS A 36 3.65 19.79 -3.60
CA LYS A 36 4.51 20.95 -3.38
C LYS A 36 3.76 22.01 -2.57
N LEU A 37 4.25 22.26 -1.36
CA LEU A 37 3.81 23.39 -0.52
C LEU A 37 4.28 24.70 -1.16
N SER A 38 3.41 25.70 -1.20
CA SER A 38 3.77 27.05 -1.65
C SER A 38 4.75 27.71 -0.67
N GLU A 39 5.54 28.68 -1.17
CA GLU A 39 6.56 29.36 -0.36
C GLU A 39 5.96 30.11 0.84
N ASP A 40 4.76 30.63 0.68
CA ASP A 40 3.97 31.30 1.71
C ASP A 40 3.24 30.32 2.65
N LYS A 41 3.41 29.01 2.47
CA LYS A 41 2.84 27.92 3.28
C LYS A 41 1.30 27.90 3.35
N SER A 42 0.65 28.62 2.44
CA SER A 42 -0.81 28.79 2.43
C SER A 42 -1.53 27.75 1.55
N THR A 43 -0.82 27.10 0.61
CA THR A 43 -1.42 26.18 -0.37
C THR A 43 -0.53 24.98 -0.70
N CYS A 44 -1.16 23.86 -1.04
CA CYS A 44 -0.48 22.69 -1.61
C CYS A 44 -0.90 22.50 -3.07
N SER A 45 0.08 22.28 -3.94
CA SER A 45 -0.11 21.99 -5.35
C SER A 45 0.29 20.56 -5.67
N ARG A 46 -0.48 19.90 -6.53
CA ARG A 46 -0.21 18.53 -7.01
C ARG A 46 0.21 18.54 -8.48
N PRO A 47 1.02 17.58 -8.95
CA PRO A 47 1.35 17.45 -10.36
C PRO A 47 0.09 17.27 -11.22
N ASN A 48 0.04 17.96 -12.37
CA ASN A 48 -0.99 17.71 -13.37
C ASN A 48 -0.56 16.51 -14.23
N PHE A 49 -1.17 15.36 -13.98
CA PHE A 49 -0.89 14.15 -14.74
C PHE A 49 -1.70 14.15 -16.04
N SER A 50 -1.08 14.58 -17.14
CA SER A 50 -1.63 14.45 -18.49
C SER A 50 -1.56 13.02 -19.04
N CYS A 51 -0.76 12.14 -18.43
CA CYS A 51 -0.64 10.76 -18.85
C CYS A 51 -1.81 9.91 -18.33
N LEU A 52 -2.30 9.03 -19.21
CA LEU A 52 -3.26 7.96 -18.94
C LEU A 52 -2.59 6.62 -19.27
N ALA A 53 -1.51 6.29 -18.55
CA ALA A 53 -0.82 5.02 -18.75
C ALA A 53 -1.69 3.86 -18.24
N ASP A 54 -2.10 2.98 -19.16
CA ASP A 54 -2.81 1.76 -18.84
C ASP A 54 -1.82 0.74 -18.24
N PRO A 55 -2.14 0.07 -17.13
CA PRO A 55 -1.35 -1.06 -16.62
C PRO A 55 -0.97 -2.10 -17.68
N LYS A 56 -1.73 -2.25 -18.77
CA LYS A 56 -1.42 -3.20 -19.86
C LYS A 56 -0.30 -2.74 -20.79
N ASP A 57 -0.04 -1.44 -20.85
CA ASP A 57 0.84 -0.83 -21.85
C ASP A 57 2.24 -0.50 -21.28
N VAL A 58 2.52 -0.88 -20.04
CA VAL A 58 3.80 -0.62 -19.36
C VAL A 58 4.55 -1.92 -19.06
N SER A 59 5.87 -1.83 -18.89
CA SER A 59 6.68 -2.97 -18.46
C SER A 59 6.23 -3.50 -17.09
N GLU A 60 6.45 -4.80 -16.85
CA GLU A 60 6.09 -5.43 -15.58
C GLU A 60 6.81 -4.76 -14.39
N ILE A 61 8.08 -4.43 -14.56
CA ILE A 61 8.89 -3.76 -13.53
C ILE A 61 8.36 -2.36 -13.22
N LYS A 62 7.96 -1.59 -14.24
CA LYS A 62 7.36 -0.26 -14.05
C LYS A 62 6.04 -0.35 -13.30
N LEU A 63 5.17 -1.30 -13.68
CA LEU A 63 3.90 -1.50 -13.01
C LEU A 63 4.09 -1.90 -11.55
N LEU A 64 5.00 -2.86 -11.27
CA LEU A 64 5.29 -3.28 -9.91
C LEU A 64 5.88 -2.13 -9.07
N ALA A 65 6.84 -1.38 -9.62
CA ALA A 65 7.44 -0.23 -8.96
C ALA A 65 6.36 0.82 -8.63
N ALA A 66 5.47 1.13 -9.58
CA ALA A 66 4.38 2.08 -9.38
C ALA A 66 3.41 1.64 -8.29
N ILE A 67 3.00 0.37 -8.27
CA ILE A 67 2.08 -0.15 -7.25
C ILE A 67 2.74 -0.11 -5.88
N ALA A 68 3.96 -0.66 -5.75
CA ALA A 68 4.65 -0.72 -4.48
C ALA A 68 4.94 0.69 -3.91
N TYR A 69 5.39 1.62 -4.75
CA TYR A 69 5.61 3.01 -4.35
C TYR A 69 4.31 3.76 -4.01
N GLY A 70 3.21 3.41 -4.68
CA GLY A 70 1.88 3.98 -4.45
C GLY A 70 1.17 3.46 -3.20
N GLU A 71 1.45 2.22 -2.80
CA GLU A 71 0.96 1.61 -1.56
C GLU A 71 1.83 2.00 -0.35
N ALA A 72 3.13 2.19 -0.56
CA ALA A 72 4.04 2.71 0.46
C ALA A 72 3.71 4.17 0.82
N ARG A 73 3.78 4.50 2.11
CA ARG A 73 3.59 5.88 2.58
C ARG A 73 4.88 6.68 2.56
N THR A 74 6.03 6.02 2.69
CA THR A 74 7.34 6.67 2.78
C THR A 74 8.25 6.21 1.65
N ASN A 75 9.34 6.95 1.41
CA ASN A 75 10.39 6.54 0.46
C ASN A 75 11.41 5.61 1.15
N ASN A 76 10.92 4.62 1.91
CA ASN A 76 11.76 3.62 2.56
C ASN A 76 11.91 2.39 1.66
N TYR A 77 13.15 1.95 1.41
CA TYR A 77 13.43 0.88 0.46
C TYR A 77 12.81 -0.44 0.90
N GLU A 78 12.97 -0.79 2.18
CA GLU A 78 12.48 -2.05 2.73
C GLU A 78 10.94 -2.12 2.71
N GLU A 79 10.23 -1.02 2.98
CA GLU A 79 8.78 -0.92 2.85
C GLU A 79 8.33 -1.18 1.41
N ILE A 80 8.93 -0.48 0.44
CA ILE A 80 8.58 -0.64 -0.98
C ILE A 80 8.94 -2.05 -1.46
N ALA A 81 10.11 -2.56 -1.10
CA ALA A 81 10.56 -3.91 -1.46
C ALA A 81 9.66 -4.99 -0.87
N ALA A 82 9.28 -4.87 0.41
CA ALA A 82 8.38 -5.83 1.05
C ALA A 82 6.97 -5.82 0.41
N ILE A 83 6.43 -4.66 0.03
CA ILE A 83 5.17 -4.60 -0.72
C ILE A 83 5.34 -5.29 -2.09
N ALA A 84 6.43 -5.01 -2.80
CA ALA A 84 6.74 -5.67 -4.07
C ALA A 84 6.88 -7.20 -3.93
N ASN A 85 7.56 -7.69 -2.88
CA ASN A 85 7.69 -9.12 -2.58
C ASN A 85 6.31 -9.75 -2.33
N ALA A 86 5.43 -9.10 -1.55
CA ALA A 86 4.09 -9.61 -1.28
C ALA A 86 3.22 -9.69 -2.55
N ILE A 87 3.39 -8.73 -3.47
CA ILE A 87 2.71 -8.72 -4.77
C ILE A 87 3.20 -9.84 -5.68
N VAL A 88 4.53 -9.99 -5.83
CA VAL A 88 5.13 -11.08 -6.63
C VAL A 88 4.73 -12.44 -6.08
N ARG A 89 4.78 -12.64 -4.76
CA ARG A 89 4.31 -13.87 -4.13
C ARG A 89 2.84 -14.17 -4.45
N ARG A 90 1.99 -13.13 -4.48
CA ARG A 90 0.59 -13.31 -4.85
C ARG A 90 0.44 -13.76 -6.31
N ARG A 91 1.18 -13.14 -7.23
CA ARG A 91 1.22 -13.53 -8.65
C ARG A 91 1.54 -15.02 -8.76
N ASP A 92 2.64 -15.44 -8.12
CA ASP A 92 3.15 -16.81 -8.22
C ASP A 92 2.17 -17.83 -7.60
N SER A 93 1.63 -17.50 -6.42
CA SER A 93 0.62 -18.32 -5.73
C SER A 93 -0.68 -18.53 -6.49
N TRP A 94 -1.02 -17.61 -7.40
CA TRP A 94 -2.23 -17.66 -8.21
C TRP A 94 -1.97 -18.14 -9.63
N ASP A 95 -0.75 -18.58 -9.93
CA ASP A 95 -0.36 -19.11 -11.25
C ASP A 95 -0.66 -18.09 -12.36
N VAL A 96 -0.30 -16.83 -12.10
CA VAL A 96 -0.44 -15.72 -13.03
C VAL A 96 0.94 -15.39 -13.60
N SER A 97 1.05 -15.11 -14.90
CA SER A 97 2.35 -15.01 -15.56
C SER A 97 3.08 -13.69 -15.25
N THR A 98 2.32 -12.59 -15.15
CA THR A 98 2.89 -11.24 -14.95
C THR A 98 2.08 -10.40 -13.97
N ILE A 99 2.69 -9.36 -13.42
CA ILE A 99 1.97 -8.36 -12.60
C ILE A 99 0.87 -7.65 -13.40
N ASN A 100 1.08 -7.39 -14.70
CA ASN A 100 0.07 -6.80 -15.57
C ASN A 100 -1.18 -7.68 -15.63
N GLU A 101 -1.00 -8.99 -15.83
CA GLU A 101 -2.08 -9.97 -15.86
C GLU A 101 -2.77 -10.08 -14.47
N LEU A 102 -2.00 -9.99 -13.39
CA LEU A 102 -2.54 -10.03 -12.01
C LEU A 102 -3.49 -8.85 -11.76
N VAL A 103 -3.09 -7.65 -12.13
CA VAL A 103 -3.91 -6.43 -11.94
C VAL A 103 -5.15 -6.46 -12.84
N GLU A 104 -5.03 -6.99 -14.06
CA GLU A 104 -6.16 -7.15 -14.97
C GLU A 104 -7.19 -8.16 -14.44
N LYS A 105 -6.75 -9.35 -14.02
CA LYS A 105 -7.63 -10.41 -13.50
C LYS A 105 -8.23 -10.05 -12.14
N PHE A 106 -7.46 -9.34 -11.30
CA PHE A 106 -7.83 -9.04 -9.92
C PHE A 106 -7.74 -7.54 -9.63
N PRO A 107 -8.64 -6.72 -10.20
CA PRO A 107 -8.57 -5.25 -10.10
C PRO A 107 -8.74 -4.72 -8.66
N LYS A 108 -9.22 -5.55 -7.73
CA LYS A 108 -9.32 -5.19 -6.30
C LYS A 108 -8.03 -5.44 -5.51
N PHE A 109 -7.04 -6.12 -6.09
CA PHE A 109 -5.81 -6.52 -5.43
C PHE A 109 -4.89 -5.33 -5.13
N ALA A 110 -4.65 -4.46 -6.13
CA ALA A 110 -3.82 -3.27 -6.00
C ALA A 110 -4.71 -2.02 -5.96
N GLN A 111 -4.94 -1.47 -4.76
CA GLN A 111 -5.79 -0.28 -4.62
C GLN A 111 -5.13 0.95 -5.23
N ALA A 112 -3.80 1.05 -5.16
CA ALA A 112 -3.03 2.10 -5.79
C ALA A 112 -3.25 2.15 -7.31
N ALA A 113 -3.23 0.99 -7.99
CA ALA A 113 -3.54 0.90 -9.42
C ALA A 113 -5.01 1.23 -9.70
N ARG A 114 -5.95 0.69 -8.91
CA ARG A 114 -7.40 0.90 -9.11
C ARG A 114 -7.85 2.33 -8.86
N LYS A 115 -7.39 2.94 -7.78
CA LYS A 115 -7.74 4.32 -7.38
C LYS A 115 -6.85 5.35 -8.06
N GLN A 116 -5.82 4.91 -8.79
CA GLN A 116 -4.79 5.75 -9.38
C GLN A 116 -4.24 6.74 -8.35
N ASN A 117 -3.75 6.21 -7.22
CA ASN A 117 -3.08 7.00 -6.19
C ASN A 117 -2.03 7.92 -6.86
N GLU A 118 -1.89 9.14 -6.35
CA GLU A 118 -0.93 10.10 -6.87
C GLU A 118 0.51 9.55 -7.00
N ARG A 119 1.03 8.92 -5.95
CA ARG A 119 2.34 8.28 -5.93
C ARG A 119 2.46 7.18 -6.99
N TYR A 120 1.39 6.42 -7.22
CA TYR A 120 1.34 5.47 -8.34
C TYR A 120 1.44 6.19 -9.69
N ARG A 121 0.68 7.28 -9.88
CA ARG A 121 0.70 8.06 -11.12
C ARG A 121 2.04 8.73 -11.42
N LEU A 122 2.79 9.11 -10.39
CA LEU A 122 4.14 9.67 -10.54
C LEU A 122 5.04 8.72 -11.35
N ILE A 123 5.12 7.45 -10.96
CA ILE A 123 5.95 6.47 -11.68
C ILE A 123 5.33 6.10 -13.03
N MET A 124 4.00 5.91 -13.09
CA MET A 124 3.33 5.56 -14.34
C MET A 124 3.52 6.62 -15.43
N CYS A 125 3.57 7.90 -15.05
CA CYS A 125 3.77 9.01 -15.99
C CYS A 125 5.22 9.40 -16.23
N ALA A 126 6.15 9.00 -15.37
CA ALA A 126 7.57 9.28 -15.54
C ALA A 126 8.24 8.31 -16.52
N PRO A 127 9.34 8.70 -17.17
CA PRO A 127 10.26 7.77 -17.83
C PRO A 127 10.77 6.69 -16.85
N GLU A 128 11.12 5.50 -17.36
CA GLU A 128 11.63 4.41 -16.51
C GLU A 128 13.01 4.71 -15.92
N ASP A 129 13.81 5.54 -16.58
CA ASP A 129 15.14 5.98 -16.17
C ASP A 129 15.12 7.27 -15.32
N ASP A 130 13.95 7.72 -14.86
CA ASP A 130 13.86 8.90 -14.01
C ASP A 130 14.55 8.65 -12.65
N PRO A 131 15.59 9.43 -12.31
CA PRO A 131 16.40 9.20 -11.12
C PRO A 131 15.60 9.32 -9.81
N ASN A 132 14.46 10.04 -9.82
CA ASN A 132 13.61 10.22 -8.64
C ASN A 132 12.95 8.92 -8.17
N TYR A 133 12.83 7.93 -9.05
CA TYR A 133 12.12 6.67 -8.76
C TYR A 133 13.05 5.45 -8.73
N THR A 134 14.36 5.67 -8.76
CA THR A 134 15.39 4.60 -8.74
C THR A 134 15.14 3.58 -7.62
N ILE A 135 14.83 4.05 -6.41
CA ILE A 135 14.51 3.21 -5.25
C ILE A 135 13.35 2.24 -5.51
N ALA A 136 12.29 2.70 -6.19
CA ALA A 136 11.12 1.88 -6.49
C ALA A 136 11.43 0.82 -7.55
N TYR A 137 12.19 1.18 -8.58
CA TYR A 137 12.66 0.22 -9.58
C TYR A 137 13.63 -0.81 -9.01
N GLN A 138 14.55 -0.41 -8.12
CA GLN A 138 15.44 -1.35 -7.42
C GLN A 138 14.67 -2.32 -6.53
N ALA A 139 13.65 -1.84 -5.82
CA ALA A 139 12.78 -2.68 -4.99
C ALA A 139 11.96 -3.67 -5.84
N ALA A 140 11.39 -3.20 -6.95
CA ALA A 140 10.66 -4.05 -7.90
C ALA A 140 11.58 -5.10 -8.56
N ALA A 141 12.79 -4.70 -8.97
CA ALA A 141 13.79 -5.61 -9.52
C ALA A 141 14.20 -6.68 -8.50
N ASN A 142 14.42 -6.31 -7.23
CA ASN A 142 14.70 -7.28 -6.17
C ASN A 142 13.57 -8.32 -6.06
N ALA A 143 12.31 -7.88 -6.05
CA ALA A 143 11.17 -8.79 -5.93
C ALA A 143 11.00 -9.71 -7.15
N LEU A 144 11.08 -9.17 -8.38
CA LEU A 144 10.93 -9.96 -9.62
C LEU A 144 12.05 -10.97 -9.82
N ASN A 145 13.27 -10.66 -9.35
CA ASN A 145 14.40 -11.58 -9.41
C ASN A 145 14.46 -12.57 -8.22
N HIS A 146 13.41 -12.61 -7.38
CA HIS A 146 13.38 -13.42 -6.16
C HIS A 146 14.61 -13.20 -5.26
N GLY A 147 15.01 -11.94 -5.11
CA GLY A 147 16.08 -11.50 -4.22
C GLY A 147 15.69 -11.61 -2.74
N ILE A 148 16.16 -10.68 -1.91
CA ILE A 148 15.85 -10.69 -0.48
C ILE A 148 14.33 -10.50 -0.31
N ASP A 149 13.70 -11.39 0.44
CA ASP A 149 12.29 -11.28 0.78
C ASP A 149 12.10 -10.40 2.01
N TYR A 150 11.93 -9.10 1.78
CA TYR A 150 11.67 -8.15 2.86
C TYR A 150 10.28 -8.36 3.49
N ALA A 151 9.32 -8.96 2.79
CA ALA A 151 8.04 -9.31 3.41
C ALA A 151 8.15 -10.49 4.39
N ASN A 152 9.26 -11.24 4.38
CA ASN A 152 9.51 -12.40 5.24
C ASN A 152 8.35 -13.41 5.23
N GLY A 153 7.87 -13.76 4.03
CA GLY A 153 6.71 -14.62 3.80
C GLY A 153 5.35 -13.92 3.95
N GLY A 154 5.31 -12.61 4.17
CA GLY A 154 4.08 -11.82 4.27
C GLY A 154 3.28 -11.76 2.97
N CYS A 155 2.03 -12.20 3.01
CA CYS A 155 1.09 -12.19 1.88
C CYS A 155 0.22 -10.93 1.82
N PHE A 156 0.07 -10.28 2.95
CA PHE A 156 -0.84 -9.16 3.16
C PHE A 156 -0.07 -8.05 3.86
N TRP A 157 -0.53 -6.82 3.69
CA TRP A 157 0.00 -5.67 4.41
C TRP A 157 -1.14 -4.78 4.91
N ASP A 158 -0.88 -4.00 5.95
CA ASP A 158 -1.76 -2.88 6.33
C ASP A 158 -0.91 -1.68 6.72
N GLY A 159 -1.47 -0.50 6.50
CA GLY A 159 -0.88 0.75 6.90
C GLY A 159 -1.52 1.30 8.18
N ASN A 160 -1.45 2.63 8.32
CA ASN A 160 -1.99 3.34 9.48
C ASN A 160 -3.51 3.17 9.67
N ASP A 161 -4.23 2.68 8.67
CA ASP A 161 -5.65 2.34 8.75
C ASP A 161 -5.94 1.24 9.78
N LEU A 162 -4.98 0.34 10.03
CA LEU A 162 -5.07 -0.63 11.13
C LEU A 162 -5.29 0.06 12.49
N LYS A 163 -4.64 1.22 12.69
CA LYS A 163 -4.76 2.04 13.90
C LYS A 163 -6.01 2.92 13.88
N SER A 164 -6.24 3.65 12.79
CA SER A 164 -7.35 4.62 12.74
C SER A 164 -8.71 3.95 12.80
N ASP A 165 -8.85 2.77 12.19
CA ASP A 165 -10.11 2.03 12.17
C ASP A 165 -10.23 1.10 13.40
N GLY A 166 -9.09 0.71 13.96
CA GLY A 166 -8.99 -0.09 15.19
C GLY A 166 -9.90 -1.32 15.15
N LYS A 167 -10.89 -1.38 16.07
CA LYS A 167 -11.82 -2.51 16.18
C LYS A 167 -12.72 -2.73 14.95
N LYS A 168 -12.91 -1.69 14.11
CA LYS A 168 -13.69 -1.78 12.89
C LYS A 168 -12.89 -2.38 11.73
N HIS A 169 -11.56 -2.33 11.81
CA HIS A 169 -10.66 -2.82 10.78
C HIS A 169 -10.85 -4.32 10.53
N ASP A 170 -10.86 -4.74 9.26
CA ASP A 170 -11.11 -6.13 8.85
C ASP A 170 -10.13 -7.10 9.50
N LYS A 171 -8.85 -6.72 9.57
CA LYS A 171 -7.82 -7.55 10.20
C LYS A 171 -8.02 -7.70 11.71
N TYR A 172 -8.45 -6.65 12.40
CA TYR A 172 -8.78 -6.74 13.82
C TYR A 172 -10.00 -7.65 14.05
N ARG A 173 -11.02 -7.56 13.18
CA ARG A 173 -12.20 -8.42 13.22
C ARG A 173 -11.88 -9.87 12.90
N ALA A 174 -10.91 -10.13 12.02
CA ALA A 174 -10.42 -11.47 11.69
C ALA A 174 -9.53 -12.06 12.80
N GLY A 175 -8.75 -11.23 13.49
CA GLY A 175 -7.83 -11.61 14.56
C GLY A 175 -6.40 -11.69 14.03
N PHE A 176 -5.47 -10.99 14.67
CA PHE A 176 -4.04 -11.04 14.36
C PHE A 176 -3.20 -11.13 15.63
N THR A 177 -1.96 -11.60 15.48
CA THR A 177 -0.94 -11.55 16.52
C THR A 177 0.40 -11.04 15.97
N TYR A 178 1.18 -10.36 16.81
CA TYR A 178 2.54 -9.95 16.49
C TYR A 178 3.54 -11.05 16.85
N THR A 179 4.39 -11.44 15.90
CA THR A 179 5.46 -12.41 16.13
C THR A 179 6.69 -11.80 16.80
N SER A 180 6.83 -10.47 16.73
CA SER A 180 7.86 -9.69 17.41
C SER A 180 7.27 -8.35 17.86
N PRO A 181 7.69 -7.81 19.03
CA PRO A 181 7.23 -6.50 19.50
C PRO A 181 7.52 -5.36 18.52
N GLU A 182 8.64 -5.44 17.79
CA GLU A 182 9.08 -4.47 16.80
C GLU A 182 8.12 -4.36 15.60
N HIS A 183 7.31 -5.39 15.34
CA HIS A 183 6.29 -5.35 14.29
C HIS A 183 5.10 -4.46 14.65
N ASN A 184 4.93 -4.06 15.91
CA ASN A 184 3.83 -3.20 16.35
C ASN A 184 4.16 -1.70 16.21
N ILE A 185 4.52 -1.28 15.00
CA ILE A 185 4.93 0.10 14.69
C ILE A 185 3.81 1.14 14.90
N PHE A 186 2.55 0.70 14.98
CA PHE A 186 1.41 1.58 15.22
C PHE A 186 0.94 1.62 16.68
N HIS A 187 1.57 0.83 17.56
CA HIS A 187 1.15 0.63 18.95
C HIS A 187 -0.33 0.24 19.07
N THR A 188 -0.79 -0.60 18.15
CA THR A 188 -2.15 -1.12 18.15
C THR A 188 -2.19 -2.38 19.01
N PRO A 189 -3.12 -2.51 19.96
CA PRO A 189 -3.22 -3.73 20.75
C PRO A 189 -3.70 -4.89 19.88
N GLU A 190 -3.22 -6.09 20.17
CA GLU A 190 -3.78 -7.31 19.56
C GLU A 190 -5.25 -7.47 19.94
N PRO A 191 -6.10 -7.99 19.04
CA PRO A 191 -7.44 -8.43 19.42
C PRO A 191 -7.35 -9.58 20.44
N PRO A 192 -8.37 -9.76 21.30
CA PRO A 192 -8.43 -10.92 22.17
C PRO A 192 -8.47 -12.24 21.36
N PRO A 193 -7.93 -13.35 21.88
CA PRO A 193 -8.04 -14.67 21.26
C PRO A 193 -9.50 -14.99 20.93
N LYS A 194 -9.78 -15.40 19.68
CA LYS A 194 -11.17 -15.56 19.23
C LYS A 194 -11.75 -16.95 19.45
N HIS A 195 -10.92 -17.98 19.70
CA HIS A 195 -11.35 -19.38 19.87
C HIS A 195 -12.39 -19.82 18.80
N ARG A 196 -12.15 -19.49 17.53
CA ARG A 196 -13.12 -19.75 16.46
C ARG A 196 -13.06 -21.20 16.03
N HIS A 197 -14.20 -21.88 16.11
CA HIS A 197 -14.39 -23.22 15.59
C HIS A 197 -14.60 -23.18 14.08
N SER A 198 -13.96 -24.10 13.37
CA SER A 198 -14.23 -24.38 11.96
C SER A 198 -14.21 -25.88 11.71
N THR A 199 -14.41 -26.28 10.45
CA THR A 199 -14.63 -27.67 10.04
C THR A 199 -13.50 -28.60 10.46
N HIS A 200 -12.26 -28.10 10.50
CA HIS A 200 -11.07 -28.91 10.73
C HIS A 200 -10.32 -28.56 12.02
N GLY A 201 -10.85 -27.66 12.86
CA GLY A 201 -10.18 -27.29 14.11
C GLY A 201 -10.58 -25.93 14.66
N VAL A 202 -9.81 -25.46 15.63
CA VAL A 202 -10.01 -24.17 16.32
C VAL A 202 -8.80 -23.27 16.08
N TYR A 203 -9.03 -21.98 15.92
CA TYR A 203 -7.96 -20.99 15.81
C TYR A 203 -8.25 -19.72 16.63
N ASN A 204 -7.20 -19.11 17.17
CA ASN A 204 -7.30 -17.86 17.93
C ASN A 204 -7.12 -16.63 17.05
N TYR A 205 -6.15 -16.69 16.14
CA TYR A 205 -5.74 -15.59 15.26
C TYR A 205 -5.69 -16.08 13.82
N ALA A 206 -6.23 -15.29 12.89
CA ALA A 206 -6.15 -15.59 11.47
C ALA A 206 -4.77 -15.23 10.91
N TYR A 207 -4.19 -14.12 11.38
CA TYR A 207 -2.95 -13.56 10.86
C TYR A 207 -1.85 -13.51 11.92
N GLU A 208 -0.60 -13.63 11.48
CA GLU A 208 0.59 -13.33 12.26
C GLU A 208 1.50 -12.37 11.49
N SER A 209 2.13 -11.43 12.20
CA SER A 209 3.06 -10.49 11.56
C SER A 209 4.34 -11.20 11.10
N THR A 210 4.99 -10.64 10.09
CA THR A 210 6.18 -11.22 9.44
C THR A 210 7.33 -10.24 9.33
N ALA A 211 7.01 -8.97 9.10
CA ALA A 211 7.94 -7.85 9.09
C ALA A 211 7.16 -6.55 9.32
N ALA A 212 7.88 -5.46 9.59
CA ALA A 212 7.34 -4.11 9.58
C ALA A 212 8.41 -3.11 9.14
N TYR A 213 8.06 -2.22 8.21
CA TYR A 213 8.96 -1.20 7.66
C TYR A 213 8.19 0.08 7.36
N GLY A 214 8.84 1.23 7.54
CA GLY A 214 8.24 2.54 7.28
C GLY A 214 6.90 2.69 8.02
N SER A 215 5.80 2.70 7.27
CA SER A 215 4.43 2.76 7.80
C SER A 215 3.58 1.59 7.33
N THR A 216 4.17 0.39 7.27
CA THR A 216 3.51 -0.84 6.82
C THR A 216 3.90 -2.04 7.69
N ILE A 217 2.91 -2.85 8.04
CA ILE A 217 3.10 -4.15 8.72
C ILE A 217 2.68 -5.26 7.76
N PHE A 218 3.50 -6.31 7.68
CA PHE A 218 3.30 -7.45 6.79
C PHE A 218 2.81 -8.67 7.56
N TRP A 219 1.95 -9.46 6.93
CA TRP A 219 1.21 -10.54 7.57
C TRP A 219 1.12 -11.76 6.69
N LYS A 220 1.07 -12.93 7.32
CA LYS A 220 0.68 -14.19 6.69
C LYS A 220 -0.40 -14.87 7.52
N TYR A 221 -1.06 -15.88 6.97
CA TYR A 221 -1.98 -16.69 7.78
C TYR A 221 -1.23 -17.51 8.82
N THR A 222 -1.80 -17.66 10.02
CA THR A 222 -1.28 -18.60 11.03
C THR A 222 -1.47 -20.03 10.57
N SER A 223 -0.60 -20.94 11.02
CA SER A 223 -0.74 -22.38 10.77
C SER A 223 -2.07 -22.94 11.29
N GLN A 224 -2.54 -22.47 12.44
CA GLN A 224 -3.83 -22.84 13.02
C GLN A 224 -5.00 -22.43 12.11
N PHE A 225 -4.97 -21.21 11.57
CA PHE A 225 -6.01 -20.73 10.66
C PHE A 225 -6.02 -21.55 9.36
N ILE A 226 -4.85 -21.81 8.79
CA ILE A 226 -4.69 -22.65 7.59
C ILE A 226 -5.28 -24.04 7.84
N HIS A 227 -4.89 -24.69 8.94
CA HIS A 227 -5.39 -26.02 9.29
C HIS A 227 -6.90 -26.02 9.51
N ALA A 228 -7.42 -25.13 10.37
CA ALA A 228 -8.84 -25.11 10.73
C ALA A 228 -9.76 -24.78 9.54
N ARG A 229 -9.33 -23.89 8.63
CA ARG A 229 -10.14 -23.38 7.51
C ARG A 229 -9.84 -24.04 6.17
N GLY A 230 -8.77 -24.83 6.05
CA GLY A 230 -8.25 -25.28 4.77
C GLY A 230 -7.81 -24.11 3.87
N ALA A 231 -7.41 -22.99 4.47
CA ALA A 231 -6.98 -21.81 3.73
C ALA A 231 -5.63 -22.08 3.07
N LYS A 232 -5.41 -21.56 1.84
CA LYS A 232 -4.10 -21.62 1.19
C LYS A 232 -3.27 -20.41 1.59
N GLN A 233 -2.05 -20.64 2.02
CA GLN A 233 -1.05 -19.57 2.15
C GLN A 233 -0.61 -19.14 0.76
N CYS A 234 -0.20 -17.88 0.60
CA CYS A 234 0.57 -17.52 -0.58
C CYS A 234 2.02 -18.00 -0.40
N HIS A 235 2.51 -18.77 -1.36
CA HIS A 235 3.86 -19.30 -1.45
C HIS A 235 4.61 -18.60 -2.58
#